data_AF-A0A7N2KNW3-F1
#
_entry.id   AF-A0A7N2KNW3-F1
#
_cell.length_a   1.000
_cell.length_b   1.000
_cell.length_c   1.000
_cell.angle_alpha   90.00
_cell.angle_beta   90.00
_cell.angle_gamma   90.00
#
_symmetry.space_group_name_H-M   'P 1'
#
loop_
_entity.id
_entity.type
_entity.pdbx_description
1 polymer ?
#
loop_
_entity_poly.entity_id
_entity_poly.type
_entity_poly.pdbx_seq_one_letter_code
_entity_poly.pdbx_strand_id
1 'polypeptide(L)'
;MTTVTTGQLLELAEKNVELAVVEDMAGQFEEAYELYMKAFEYAGIYLFNENNPFLKRQNRQLFVDHYTRATKIRDRHHLHGPPLSNEAKSGLGLTKLSDVAGLEACKEVLVEAAKLPIENPQFFTGKRQPLKAILLYGPPGTGKTYLANAIATETGSTFFR
;
A
#
# COMPACT_ATOMS: atom_id res chain seq x y z
N MET A 1 -11.96 15.80 20.48
CA MET A 1 -11.42 15.01 19.36
C MET A 1 -12.17 15.45 18.11
N THR A 2 -11.60 16.34 17.31
CA THR A 2 -12.16 16.78 16.03
C THR A 2 -12.05 15.61 15.06
N THR A 3 -13.19 15.06 14.62
CA THR A 3 -13.23 14.03 13.58
C THR A 3 -12.82 14.69 12.27
N VAL A 4 -11.56 14.51 11.87
CA VAL A 4 -11.07 14.95 10.56
C VAL A 4 -11.87 14.19 9.50
N THR A 5 -12.56 14.90 8.61
CA THR A 5 -13.35 14.27 7.56
C THR A 5 -12.45 13.68 6.47
N THR A 6 -12.96 12.72 5.70
CA THR A 6 -12.22 12.11 4.58
C THR A 6 -11.73 13.15 3.57
N GLY A 7 -12.52 14.19 3.30
CA GLY A 7 -12.11 15.31 2.43
C GLY A 7 -10.95 16.13 3.01
N GLN A 8 -10.97 16.41 4.32
CA GLN A 8 -9.87 17.13 4.98
C GLN A 8 -8.55 16.35 4.96
N LEU A 9 -8.61 15.01 5.01
CA LEU A 9 -7.41 14.17 4.89
C LEU A 9 -6.77 14.28 3.50
N LEU A 10 -7.58 14.33 2.44
CA LEU A 10 -7.07 14.49 1.08
C LEU A 10 -6.41 15.87 0.90
N GLU A 11 -7.08 16.94 1.34
CA GLU A 11 -6.52 18.30 1.29
C GLU A 11 -5.20 18.41 2.08
N LEU A 12 -5.14 17.79 3.26
CA LEU A 12 -3.91 17.72 4.04
C LEU A 12 -2.81 16.94 3.31
N ALA A 13 -3.15 15.82 2.66
CA ALA A 13 -2.19 15.04 1.90
C ALA A 13 -1.60 15.85 0.74
N GLU A 14 -2.46 16.47 -0.07
CA GLU A 14 -2.07 17.30 -1.23
C GLU A 14 -1.18 18.46 -0.80
N LYS A 15 -1.58 19.20 0.24
CA LYS A 15 -0.77 20.31 0.78
C LYS A 15 0.62 19.86 1.24
N ASN A 16 0.72 18.71 1.91
CA ASN A 16 2.03 18.21 2.34
C ASN A 16 2.88 17.74 1.15
N VAL A 17 2.27 17.19 0.08
CA VAL A 17 2.99 16.87 -1.17
C VAL A 17 3.54 18.13 -1.82
N GLU A 18 2.74 19.20 -1.94
CA GLU A 18 3.18 20.47 -2.51
C GLU A 18 4.40 21.04 -1.77
N LEU A 19 4.32 21.08 -0.43
CA LEU A 19 5.44 21.51 0.40
C LEU A 19 6.66 20.60 0.23
N ALA A 20 6.46 19.27 0.21
CA ALA A 20 7.55 18.32 0.02
C ALA A 20 8.27 18.51 -1.32
N VAL A 21 7.54 18.79 -2.40
CA VAL A 21 8.10 19.06 -3.72
C VAL A 21 8.93 20.36 -3.72
N VAL A 22 8.47 21.40 -3.03
CA VAL A 22 9.22 22.65 -2.89
C VAL A 22 10.55 22.41 -2.18
N GLU A 23 10.54 21.69 -1.06
CA GLU A 23 11.77 21.35 -0.31
C GLU A 23 12.70 20.42 -1.11
N ASP A 24 12.14 19.46 -1.85
CA ASP A 24 12.91 18.57 -2.73
C ASP A 24 13.61 19.33 -3.86
N MET A 25 12.97 20.37 -4.41
CA MET A 25 13.58 21.28 -5.39
C MET A 25 14.63 22.21 -4.76
N ALA A 26 14.46 22.58 -3.48
CA ALA A 26 15.42 23.38 -2.73
C ALA A 26 16.64 22.58 -2.25
N GLY A 27 16.64 21.26 -2.42
CA GLY A 27 17.71 20.36 -1.97
C GLY A 27 17.65 20.04 -0.47
N GLN A 28 16.58 20.41 0.22
CA GLN A 28 16.31 20.09 1.62
C GLN A 28 15.66 18.71 1.72
N PHE A 29 16.49 17.68 1.49
CA PHE A 29 15.99 16.31 1.30
C PHE A 29 15.41 15.66 2.55
N GLU A 30 15.90 16.03 3.73
CA GLU A 30 15.42 15.48 5.02
C GLU A 30 14.00 15.99 5.31
N GLU A 31 13.81 17.31 5.22
CA GLU A 31 12.53 17.99 5.37
C GLU A 31 11.54 17.55 4.29
N ALA A 32 11.98 17.47 3.04
CA ALA A 32 11.16 16.96 1.94
C ALA A 32 10.67 15.54 2.23
N TYR A 33 11.56 14.66 2.71
CA TYR A 33 11.20 13.28 3.02
C TYR A 33 10.22 13.19 4.19
N GLU A 34 10.39 13.96 5.25
CA GLU A 34 9.41 14.01 6.35
C GLU A 34 8.03 14.47 5.88
N LEU A 35 7.98 15.52 5.05
CA LEU A 35 6.72 16.03 4.48
C LEU A 35 6.08 15.00 3.54
N TYR A 36 6.87 14.30 2.71
CA TYR A 36 6.38 13.19 1.90
C TYR A 36 5.76 12.08 2.76
N MET A 37 6.45 11.66 3.83
CA MET A 37 5.93 10.60 4.71
C MET A 37 4.64 11.03 5.41
N LYS A 38 4.54 12.28 5.84
CA LYS A 38 3.31 12.84 6.42
C LYS A 38 2.16 12.92 5.40
N ALA A 39 2.46 13.30 4.16
CA ALA A 39 1.49 13.25 3.07
C ALA A 39 0.97 11.84 2.83
N PHE A 40 1.85 10.84 2.78
CA PHE A 40 1.47 9.44 2.56
C PHE A 40 0.66 8.86 3.71
N GLU A 41 0.92 9.28 4.95
CA GLU A 41 0.08 8.90 6.08
C GLU A 41 -1.37 9.37 5.88
N TYR A 42 -1.58 10.65 5.57
CA TYR A 42 -2.92 11.18 5.32
C TYR A 42 -3.58 10.58 4.08
N ALA A 43 -2.83 10.47 2.98
CA ALA A 43 -3.30 9.87 1.74
C ALA A 43 -3.70 8.41 1.93
N GLY A 44 -2.91 7.64 2.67
CA GLY A 44 -3.20 6.25 2.95
C GLY A 44 -4.46 6.09 3.79
N ILE A 45 -4.64 6.89 4.84
CA ILE A 45 -5.87 6.86 5.65
C ILE A 45 -7.07 7.29 4.81
N TYR A 46 -6.93 8.31 3.96
CA TYR A 46 -7.97 8.72 3.01
C TYR A 46 -8.37 7.55 2.10
N LEU A 47 -7.41 6.94 1.39
CA LEU A 47 -7.65 5.83 0.46
C LEU A 47 -8.21 4.58 1.16
N PHE A 48 -7.82 4.36 2.41
CA PHE A 48 -8.36 3.26 3.21
C PHE A 48 -9.88 3.41 3.43
N ASN A 49 -10.34 4.65 3.67
CA ASN A 49 -11.73 4.97 3.97
C ASN A 49 -12.57 5.40 2.75
N GLU A 50 -11.94 5.63 1.59
CA GLU A 50 -12.64 5.99 0.36
C GLU A 50 -13.42 4.81 -0.21
N ASN A 51 -14.74 4.98 -0.32
CA ASN A 51 -15.67 3.96 -0.82
C ASN A 51 -15.88 4.07 -2.33
N ASN A 52 -15.59 5.22 -2.94
CA ASN A 52 -15.73 5.39 -4.38
C ASN A 52 -14.51 4.78 -5.11
N PRO A 53 -14.68 3.67 -5.87
CA PRO A 53 -13.56 2.97 -6.51
C PRO A 53 -12.86 3.82 -7.58
N PHE A 54 -13.58 4.74 -8.23
CA PHE A 54 -13.01 5.63 -9.24
C PHE A 54 -12.04 6.63 -8.61
N LEU A 55 -12.50 7.35 -7.58
CA LEU A 55 -11.67 8.32 -6.85
C LEU A 55 -10.48 7.64 -6.17
N LYS A 56 -10.71 6.48 -5.55
CA LYS A 56 -9.65 5.69 -4.92
C LYS A 56 -8.55 5.31 -5.91
N ARG A 57 -8.91 4.85 -7.11
CA ARG A 57 -7.92 4.49 -8.15
C ARG A 57 -7.18 5.71 -8.68
N GLN A 58 -7.89 6.79 -8.98
CA GLN A 58 -7.31 8.03 -9.49
C GLN A 58 -6.32 8.63 -8.48
N ASN A 59 -6.76 8.80 -7.23
CA ASN A 59 -5.96 9.40 -6.18
C ASN A 59 -4.79 8.51 -5.77
N ARG A 60 -4.95 7.18 -5.76
CA ARG A 60 -3.83 6.25 -5.49
C ARG A 60 -2.69 6.46 -6.49
N GLN A 61 -3.00 6.60 -7.78
CA GLN A 61 -1.96 6.78 -8.80
C GLN A 61 -1.14 8.06 -8.55
N LEU A 62 -1.80 9.15 -8.16
CA LEU A 62 -1.15 10.43 -7.83
C LEU A 62 -0.10 10.25 -6.73
N PHE A 63 -0.43 9.54 -5.65
CA PHE A 63 0.49 9.35 -4.52
C PHE A 63 1.61 8.34 -4.78
N VAL A 64 1.39 7.34 -5.65
CA VAL A 64 2.40 6.32 -5.98
C VAL A 64 3.63 6.93 -6.67
N ASP A 65 3.44 7.92 -7.53
CA ASP A 65 4.55 8.59 -8.22
C ASP A 65 5.42 9.38 -7.23
N HIS A 66 4.78 10.12 -6.33
CA HIS A 66 5.46 10.82 -5.24
C HIS A 66 6.16 9.85 -4.28
N TYR A 67 5.55 8.70 -3.97
CA TYR A 67 6.16 7.67 -3.13
C TYR A 67 7.43 7.09 -3.78
N THR A 68 7.41 6.91 -5.09
CA THR A 68 8.59 6.48 -5.86
C THR A 68 9.70 7.54 -5.81
N ARG A 69 9.35 8.83 -5.85
CA ARG A 69 10.32 9.92 -5.66
C ARG A 69 10.91 9.91 -4.25
N ALA A 70 10.07 9.80 -3.23
CA ALA A 70 10.48 9.81 -1.82
C ALA A 70 11.41 8.64 -1.47
N THR A 71 11.10 7.43 -1.94
CA THR A 71 11.96 6.25 -1.73
C THR A 71 13.34 6.42 -2.38
N LYS A 72 13.42 7.03 -3.56
CA LYS A 72 14.71 7.38 -4.18
C LYS A 72 15.51 8.43 -3.41
N ILE A 73 14.85 9.36 -2.70
CA ILE A 73 15.54 10.32 -1.82
C ILE A 73 16.07 9.58 -0.61
N ARG A 74 15.20 8.82 0.05
CA ARG A 74 15.52 7.98 1.21
C ARG A 74 16.74 7.11 0.96
N ASP A 75 16.77 6.37 -0.13
CA ASP A 75 17.84 5.41 -0.42
C ASP A 75 19.16 6.11 -0.76
N ARG A 76 19.12 7.26 -1.44
CA ARG A 76 20.34 8.02 -1.78
C ARG A 76 20.95 8.73 -0.57
N HIS A 77 20.09 9.27 0.29
CA HIS A 77 20.49 10.09 1.44
C HIS A 77 20.45 9.34 2.78
N HIS A 78 20.14 8.03 2.75
CA HIS A 78 20.00 7.17 3.94
C HIS A 78 19.05 7.74 5.00
N LEU A 79 17.94 8.33 4.55
CA LEU A 79 16.99 9.00 5.44
C LEU A 79 16.11 8.00 6.18
N HIS A 80 15.74 8.36 7.41
CA HIS A 80 14.71 7.70 8.19
C HIS A 80 13.64 8.72 8.51
N GLY A 81 12.38 8.31 8.36
CA GLY A 81 11.22 9.17 8.54
C GLY A 81 10.15 8.42 9.33
N PRO A 82 9.08 9.12 9.74
CA PRO A 82 8.03 8.50 10.51
C PRO A 82 7.44 7.29 9.75
N PRO A 83 7.26 6.14 10.42
CA PRO A 83 6.70 4.96 9.77
C PRO A 83 5.22 5.20 9.44
N LEU A 84 4.77 4.65 8.32
CA LEU A 84 3.35 4.64 7.96
C LEU A 84 2.56 3.70 8.88
N SER A 85 1.35 4.11 9.26
CA SER A 85 0.38 3.25 9.94
C SER A 85 -0.06 2.08 9.05
N ASN A 86 -0.62 1.02 9.65
CA ASN A 86 -1.09 -0.15 8.92
C ASN A 86 -2.30 0.19 8.02
N GLU A 87 -3.13 1.13 8.48
CA GLU A 87 -4.23 1.74 7.74
C GLU A 87 -3.70 2.46 6.50
N ALA A 88 -2.70 3.33 6.68
CA ALA A 88 -2.11 4.07 5.58
C ALA A 88 -1.44 3.14 4.54
N LYS A 89 -0.64 2.17 5.01
CA LYS A 89 -0.05 1.14 4.16
C LYS A 89 -1.11 0.36 3.38
N SER A 90 -2.19 -0.01 4.05
CA SER A 90 -3.31 -0.73 3.42
C SER A 90 -4.02 0.10 2.36
N GLY A 91 -4.24 1.40 2.62
CA GLY A 91 -4.87 2.31 1.66
C GLY A 91 -4.02 2.59 0.43
N LEU A 92 -2.70 2.74 0.61
CA LEU A 92 -1.75 2.92 -0.49
C LEU A 92 -1.47 1.60 -1.25
N GLY A 93 -1.81 0.46 -0.66
CA GLY A 93 -1.44 -0.87 -1.17
C GLY A 93 0.08 -1.05 -1.14
N LEU A 94 0.66 -0.77 0.03
CA LEU A 94 2.07 -0.96 0.37
C LEU A 94 2.27 -2.06 1.41
N THR A 95 1.18 -2.73 1.82
CA THR A 95 1.21 -3.82 2.79
C THR A 95 1.98 -5.00 2.20
N LYS A 96 3.03 -5.45 2.88
CA LYS A 96 3.81 -6.61 2.45
C LYS A 96 3.39 -7.85 3.21
N LEU A 97 3.68 -9.02 2.64
CA LEU A 97 3.44 -10.29 3.33
C LEU A 97 4.29 -10.41 4.61
N SER A 98 5.46 -9.77 4.61
CA SER A 98 6.34 -9.64 5.78
C SER A 98 5.73 -8.80 6.91
N ASP A 99 4.77 -7.91 6.62
CA ASP A 99 4.08 -7.12 7.63
C ASP A 99 3.03 -7.95 8.39
N VAL A 100 2.65 -9.13 7.87
CA VAL A 100 1.72 -10.05 8.53
C VAL A 100 2.51 -10.92 9.51
N ALA A 101 2.22 -10.84 10.80
CA ALA A 101 2.87 -11.69 11.80
C ALA A 101 2.28 -13.12 11.80
N GLY A 102 3.15 -14.14 11.76
CA GLY A 102 2.76 -15.55 11.78
C GLY A 102 2.04 -16.01 10.51
N LEU A 103 1.20 -17.05 10.63
CA LEU A 103 0.44 -17.65 9.51
C LEU A 103 1.32 -18.15 8.35
N GLU A 104 2.54 -18.61 8.64
CA GLU A 104 3.52 -19.01 7.60
C GLU A 104 2.96 -20.03 6.60
N ALA A 105 2.28 -21.08 7.10
CA ALA A 105 1.62 -22.05 6.22
C ALA A 105 0.55 -21.41 5.32
N CYS A 106 -0.22 -20.43 5.81
CA CYS A 106 -1.21 -19.73 4.98
C CYS A 106 -0.54 -18.81 3.96
N LYS A 107 0.55 -18.13 4.34
CA LYS A 107 1.33 -17.27 3.45
C LYS A 107 1.91 -18.08 2.28
N GLU A 108 2.52 -19.23 2.58
CA GLU A 108 3.07 -20.15 1.56
C GLU A 108 1.99 -20.57 0.56
N VAL A 109 0.84 -21.06 1.06
CA VAL A 109 -0.28 -21.47 0.20
C VAL A 109 -0.80 -20.31 -0.65
N LEU A 110 -0.88 -19.09 -0.10
CA LEU A 110 -1.32 -17.90 -0.86
C LEU A 110 -0.32 -17.50 -1.95
N VAL A 111 0.97 -17.56 -1.65
CA VAL A 111 2.03 -17.30 -2.64
C VAL A 111 1.94 -18.33 -3.77
N GLU A 112 1.80 -19.61 -3.44
CA GLU A 112 1.65 -20.67 -4.45
C GLU A 112 0.39 -20.51 -5.30
N ALA A 113 -0.71 -20.11 -4.67
CA ALA A 113 -2.00 -19.99 -5.32
C ALA A 113 -2.14 -18.74 -6.19
N ALA A 114 -1.59 -17.60 -5.76
CA ALA A 114 -1.82 -16.31 -6.39
C ALA A 114 -0.59 -15.76 -7.11
N LYS A 115 0.61 -15.89 -6.53
CA LYS A 115 1.84 -15.29 -7.08
C LYS A 115 2.51 -16.18 -8.11
N LEU A 116 2.68 -17.47 -7.82
CA LEU A 116 3.34 -18.41 -8.75
C LEU A 116 2.68 -18.51 -10.14
N PRO A 117 1.34 -18.52 -10.28
CA PRO A 117 0.73 -18.58 -11.61
C PRO A 117 0.97 -17.32 -12.46
N ILE A 118 1.14 -16.16 -11.82
CA ILE A 118 1.44 -14.89 -12.48
C ILE A 118 2.90 -14.83 -12.91
N GLU A 119 3.82 -15.29 -12.05
CA GLU A 119 5.26 -15.27 -12.31
C GLU A 119 5.70 -16.38 -13.27
N ASN A 120 5.04 -17.55 -13.23
CA ASN A 120 5.43 -18.72 -14.01
C ASN A 120 4.24 -19.35 -14.77
N PRO A 121 3.58 -18.61 -15.68
CA PRO A 121 2.38 -19.07 -16.38
C PRO A 121 2.60 -20.37 -17.17
N GLN A 122 3.83 -20.64 -17.62
CA GLN A 122 4.21 -21.85 -18.35
C GLN A 122 3.92 -23.15 -17.59
N PHE A 123 4.02 -23.14 -16.26
CA PHE A 123 3.75 -24.33 -15.43
C PHE A 123 2.26 -24.56 -15.18
N PHE A 124 1.41 -23.60 -15.50
CA PHE A 124 -0.03 -23.65 -15.27
C PHE A 124 -0.82 -23.80 -16.58
N THR A 125 -0.29 -24.64 -17.47
CA THR A 125 -0.92 -25.01 -18.74
C THR A 125 -1.51 -26.42 -18.68
N GLY A 126 -2.64 -26.64 -19.38
CA GLY A 126 -3.30 -27.95 -19.44
C GLY A 126 -4.03 -28.34 -18.15
N LYS A 127 -3.65 -29.48 -17.55
CA LYS A 127 -4.32 -30.04 -16.35
C LYS A 127 -4.03 -29.27 -15.07
N ARG A 128 -2.85 -28.64 -14.99
CA ARG A 128 -2.47 -27.79 -13.86
C ARG A 128 -2.96 -26.39 -14.15
N GLN A 129 -4.10 -26.00 -13.59
CA GLN A 129 -4.67 -24.67 -13.79
C GLN A 129 -4.47 -23.80 -12.54
N PRO A 130 -4.39 -22.46 -12.69
CA PRO A 130 -4.38 -21.54 -11.57
C PRO A 130 -5.64 -21.71 -10.70
N LEU A 131 -5.53 -21.49 -9.39
CA LEU A 131 -6.70 -21.50 -8.51
C LEU A 131 -7.61 -20.32 -8.86
N LYS A 132 -8.92 -20.59 -8.96
CA LYS A 132 -9.93 -19.57 -9.28
C LYS A 132 -10.35 -18.74 -8.07
N ALA A 133 -10.32 -19.34 -6.88
CA ALA A 133 -10.74 -18.71 -5.64
C ALA A 133 -10.03 -19.34 -4.44
N ILE A 134 -9.81 -18.55 -3.39
CA ILE A 134 -9.22 -18.96 -2.12
C ILE A 134 -10.17 -18.55 -1.00
N LEU A 135 -10.51 -19.48 -0.12
CA LEU A 135 -11.35 -19.21 1.05
C LEU A 135 -10.47 -18.99 2.29
N LEU A 136 -10.45 -17.77 2.82
CA LEU A 136 -9.85 -17.46 4.11
C LEU A 136 -10.93 -17.48 5.20
N TYR A 137 -10.83 -18.43 6.14
CA TYR A 137 -11.78 -18.58 7.25
C TYR A 137 -11.09 -18.56 8.62
N GLY A 138 -11.85 -18.24 9.67
CA GLY A 138 -11.38 -18.21 11.06
C GLY A 138 -12.01 -17.07 11.88
N PRO A 139 -11.74 -16.98 13.19
CA PRO A 139 -12.27 -15.96 14.09
C PRO A 139 -12.04 -14.52 13.61
N PRO A 140 -12.89 -13.54 13.97
CA PRO A 140 -12.62 -12.14 13.66
C PRO A 140 -11.28 -11.69 14.27
N GLY A 141 -10.56 -10.80 13.59
CA GLY A 141 -9.26 -10.29 14.07
C GLY A 141 -8.03 -11.13 13.69
N THR A 142 -8.17 -12.29 13.04
CA THR A 142 -7.01 -13.13 12.63
C THR A 142 -6.27 -12.64 11.37
N GLY A 143 -6.41 -11.37 11.00
CA GLY A 143 -5.63 -10.79 9.89
C GLY A 143 -6.03 -11.21 8.46
N LYS A 144 -7.16 -11.89 8.25
CA LYS A 144 -7.59 -12.37 6.91
C LYS A 144 -7.60 -11.26 5.83
N THR A 145 -8.23 -10.12 6.13
CA THR A 145 -8.29 -8.98 5.20
C THR A 145 -6.91 -8.36 4.98
N TYR A 146 -6.10 -8.29 6.04
CA TYR A 146 -4.74 -7.75 5.96
C TYR A 146 -3.84 -8.64 5.10
N LEU A 147 -3.97 -9.96 5.24
CA LEU A 147 -3.29 -10.97 4.43
C LEU A 147 -3.73 -10.91 2.96
N ALA A 148 -5.03 -10.72 2.70
CA ALA A 148 -5.55 -10.55 1.35
C ALA A 148 -5.05 -9.26 0.67
N ASN A 149 -4.90 -8.17 1.44
CA ASN A 149 -4.32 -6.93 0.94
C ASN A 149 -2.81 -7.09 0.65
N ALA A 150 -2.09 -7.80 1.53
CA ALA A 150 -0.67 -8.09 1.37
C ALA A 150 -0.38 -8.89 0.10
N ILE A 151 -1.14 -9.96 -0.16
CA ILE A 151 -0.95 -10.77 -1.37
C ILE A 151 -1.31 -9.99 -2.63
N ALA A 152 -2.35 -9.14 -2.61
CA ALA A 152 -2.69 -8.29 -3.74
C ALA A 152 -1.57 -7.30 -4.06
N THR A 153 -0.94 -6.73 -3.03
CA THR A 153 0.21 -5.84 -3.18
C THR A 153 1.40 -6.57 -3.80
N GLU A 154 1.73 -7.77 -3.32
CA GLU A 154 2.82 -8.61 -3.82
C GLU A 154 2.64 -9.05 -5.28
N THR A 155 1.40 -9.27 -5.73
CA THR A 155 1.11 -9.63 -7.12
C THR A 155 0.88 -8.42 -8.04
N GLY A 156 1.03 -7.20 -7.53
CA GLY A 156 0.72 -5.97 -8.28
C GLY A 156 -0.76 -5.84 -8.66
N SER A 157 -1.64 -6.59 -7.98
CA SER A 157 -3.08 -6.59 -8.21
C SER A 157 -3.78 -5.51 -7.40
N THR A 158 -4.99 -5.12 -7.81
CA THR A 158 -5.83 -4.21 -7.03
C THR A 158 -6.68 -5.00 -6.05
N PHE A 159 -6.61 -4.65 -4.77
CA PHE A 159 -7.48 -5.23 -3.74
C PHE A 159 -8.82 -4.50 -3.69
N PHE A 160 -9.91 -5.25 -3.88
CA PHE A 160 -11.28 -4.75 -3.75
C PHE A 160 -11.86 -5.22 -2.41
N ARG A 161 -12.53 -4.30 -1.71
CA ARG A 161 -13.24 -4.55 -0.45
C ARG A 161 -14.73 -4.33 -0.64
#